data_AF-A0A354DFH9-F1
#
_entry.id   AF-A0A354DFH9-F1
#
_cell.length_a   1.000
_cell.length_b   1.000
_cell.length_c   1.000
_cell.angle_alpha   90.00
_cell.angle_beta   90.00
_cell.angle_gamma   90.00
#
_symmetry.space_group_name_H-M   'P 1'
#
loop_
_entity.id
_entity.type
_entity.pdbx_description
1 polymer ?
#
loop_
_entity_poly.entity_id
_entity_poly.type
_entity_poly.pdbx_seq_one_letter_code
_entity_poly.pdbx_strand_id
1 'polypeptide(L)'
;MKKKAVVVLSGGLDSTTCMGIARAEGYELYPLTFDYGQRHNREVEQAKKVASFFEVQDHRVVSLNFLNQIGGSALTDLNVDVPVNRDIDDEIPVTYVPARNLIFLSLATAFAEVVGA
;
A
#
# COMPACT_ATOMS: atom_id res chain seq x y z
N MET A 1 2.53 25.66 -11.92
CA MET A 1 2.37 24.18 -11.93
C MET A 1 1.60 23.78 -10.68
N LYS A 2 0.73 22.77 -10.77
CA LYS A 2 0.02 22.23 -9.62
C LYS A 2 1.01 21.40 -8.78
N LYS A 3 1.01 21.53 -7.46
CA LYS A 3 1.83 20.66 -6.59
C LYS A 3 1.31 19.23 -6.71
N LYS A 4 2.20 18.24 -6.68
CA LYS A 4 1.85 16.83 -6.83
C LYS A 4 1.98 16.12 -5.49
N ALA A 5 1.14 15.12 -5.26
CA ALA A 5 1.17 14.31 -4.05
C ALA A 5 1.13 12.83 -4.42
N VAL A 6 2.18 12.11 -4.04
CA VAL A 6 2.15 10.65 -4.04
C VAL A 6 1.45 10.19 -2.76
N VAL A 7 0.39 9.39 -2.91
CA VAL A 7 -0.38 8.87 -1.78
C VAL A 7 -0.31 7.36 -1.78
N VAL A 8 0.23 6.78 -0.70
CA VAL A 8 0.17 5.32 -0.51
C VAL A 8 -1.29 4.93 -0.26
N LEU A 9 -1.92 4.33 -1.26
CA LEU A 9 -3.36 4.07 -1.30
C LEU A 9 -3.63 2.57 -1.08
N SER A 10 -4.18 2.23 0.10
CA SER A 10 -4.61 0.87 0.43
C SER A 10 -6.05 0.56 0.02
N GLY A 11 -6.86 1.61 -0.26
CA GLY A 11 -8.31 1.48 -0.43
C GLY A 11 -9.11 1.48 0.88
N GLY A 12 -8.42 1.55 2.04
CA GLY A 12 -9.03 1.73 3.36
C GLY A 12 -9.36 3.20 3.69
N LEU A 13 -10.04 3.39 4.82
CA LEU A 13 -10.53 4.69 5.30
C LEU A 13 -9.42 5.75 5.37
N ASP A 14 -8.30 5.43 6.04
CA ASP A 14 -7.25 6.40 6.32
C ASP A 14 -6.57 6.89 5.04
N SER A 15 -6.16 5.96 4.18
CA SER A 15 -5.52 6.32 2.90
C SER A 15 -6.46 7.07 1.95
N THR A 16 -7.78 6.80 2.03
CA THR A 16 -8.80 7.52 1.26
C THR A 16 -9.00 8.93 1.81
N THR A 17 -8.95 9.09 3.13
CA THR A 17 -8.98 10.40 3.79
C THR A 17 -7.77 11.24 3.38
N CYS A 18 -6.57 10.66 3.33
CA CYS A 18 -5.37 11.34 2.84
C CYS A 18 -5.53 11.82 1.38
N MET A 19 -6.09 11.00 0.49
CA MET A 19 -6.43 11.41 -0.88
C MET A 19 -7.39 12.61 -0.89
N GLY A 20 -8.43 12.58 -0.04
CA GLY A 20 -9.40 13.65 0.12
C GLY A 20 -8.77 14.98 0.55
N ILE A 21 -7.93 14.93 1.59
CA ILE A 21 -7.21 16.10 2.11
C ILE A 21 -6.28 16.67 1.03
N ALA A 22 -5.47 15.84 0.39
CA ALA A 22 -4.56 16.30 -0.67
C ALA A 22 -5.33 16.93 -1.85
N ARG A 23 -6.47 16.36 -2.26
CA ARG A 23 -7.33 16.97 -3.29
C ARG A 23 -7.85 18.34 -2.85
N ALA A 24 -8.34 18.45 -1.62
CA ALA A 24 -8.91 19.67 -1.05
C ALA A 24 -7.85 20.79 -0.94
N GLU A 25 -6.60 20.43 -0.66
CA GLU A 25 -5.45 21.35 -0.66
C GLU A 25 -4.94 21.70 -2.08
N GLY A 26 -5.58 21.16 -3.13
CA GLY A 26 -5.28 21.51 -4.51
C GLY A 26 -4.10 20.76 -5.11
N TYR A 27 -3.71 19.61 -4.55
CA TYR A 27 -2.69 18.75 -5.14
C TYR A 27 -3.23 17.98 -6.36
N GLU A 28 -2.31 17.64 -7.27
CA GLU A 28 -2.50 16.60 -8.28
C GLU A 28 -2.13 15.25 -7.66
N LEU A 29 -3.01 14.26 -7.75
CA LEU A 29 -2.90 13.02 -6.99
C LEU A 29 -2.24 11.92 -7.83
N TYR A 30 -1.25 11.26 -7.24
CA TYR A 30 -0.53 10.12 -7.79
C TYR A 30 -0.60 8.95 -6.80
N PRO A 31 -1.74 8.26 -6.72
CA PRO A 31 -1.88 7.14 -5.79
C PRO A 31 -0.96 5.97 -6.16
N LEU A 32 -0.41 5.32 -5.13
CA LEU A 32 0.45 4.16 -5.22
C LEU A 32 -0.09 3.05 -4.31
N THR A 33 -0.51 1.94 -4.89
CA THR A 33 -1.00 0.76 -4.17
C THR A 33 0.02 -0.36 -4.24
N PHE A 34 0.18 -1.10 -3.15
CA PHE A 34 1.06 -2.25 -3.08
C PHE A 34 0.25 -3.55 -3.09
N ASP A 35 0.62 -4.48 -3.96
CA ASP A 35 0.05 -5.81 -4.07
C ASP A 35 1.04 -6.85 -3.56
N TYR A 36 0.69 -7.53 -2.47
CA TYR A 36 1.51 -8.56 -1.83
C TYR A 36 1.35 -9.96 -2.44
N GLY A 37 0.54 -10.12 -3.48
CA GLY A 37 0.28 -11.42 -4.10
C GLY A 37 -0.60 -12.34 -3.25
N GLN A 38 -1.28 -11.80 -2.23
CA GLN A 38 -2.14 -12.59 -1.34
C GLN A 38 -3.50 -12.91 -1.95
N ARG A 39 -4.16 -13.95 -1.42
CA ARG A 39 -5.51 -14.42 -1.80
C ARG A 39 -6.63 -13.37 -1.70
N HIS A 40 -6.37 -12.17 -1.17
CA HIS A 40 -7.37 -11.14 -0.95
C HIS A 40 -7.12 -9.89 -1.82
N ASN A 41 -7.43 -10.03 -3.11
CA ASN A 41 -7.51 -8.93 -4.11
C ASN A 41 -8.46 -7.77 -3.72
N ARG A 42 -9.19 -7.89 -2.61
CA ARG A 42 -10.21 -6.92 -2.21
C ARG A 42 -9.63 -5.54 -1.95
N GLU A 43 -8.47 -5.42 -1.31
CA GLU A 43 -7.84 -4.12 -1.01
C GLU A 43 -7.43 -3.39 -2.30
N VAL A 44 -6.75 -4.08 -3.21
CA VAL A 44 -6.38 -3.54 -4.53
C VAL A 44 -7.61 -3.09 -5.32
N GLU A 45 -8.68 -3.89 -5.30
CA GLU A 45 -9.94 -3.50 -5.98
C GLU A 45 -10.61 -2.29 -5.34
N GLN A 46 -10.57 -2.14 -4.01
CA GLN A 46 -11.05 -0.90 -3.37
C GLN A 46 -10.17 0.29 -3.70
N ALA A 47 -8.84 0.13 -3.71
CA ALA A 47 -7.92 1.19 -4.07
C ALA A 47 -8.18 1.71 -5.49
N LYS A 48 -8.42 0.81 -6.46
CA LYS A 48 -8.82 1.18 -7.84
C LYS A 48 -10.13 1.96 -7.87
N LYS A 49 -11.14 1.55 -7.09
CA LYS A 49 -12.43 2.27 -7.00
C LYS A 49 -12.25 3.66 -6.42
N VAL A 50 -11.44 3.80 -5.37
CA VAL A 50 -11.11 5.10 -4.78
C VAL A 50 -10.38 5.97 -5.81
N ALA A 51 -9.33 5.46 -6.44
CA ALA A 51 -8.60 6.19 -7.49
C ALA A 51 -9.53 6.66 -8.62
N SER A 52 -10.45 5.80 -9.07
CA SER A 52 -11.45 6.14 -10.08
C SER A 52 -12.43 7.22 -9.61
N PHE A 53 -12.93 7.15 -8.36
CA PHE A 53 -13.76 8.20 -7.78
C PHE A 53 -13.03 9.56 -7.73
N PHE A 54 -11.72 9.53 -7.50
CA PHE A 54 -10.88 10.72 -7.50
C PHE A 54 -10.46 11.20 -8.90
N GLU A 55 -10.80 10.47 -9.96
CA GLU A 55 -10.48 10.78 -11.37
C GLU A 55 -8.98 10.99 -11.62
N VAL A 56 -8.14 10.24 -10.91
CA VAL A 56 -6.69 10.33 -11.05
C VAL A 56 -6.23 9.83 -12.43
N GLN A 57 -5.18 10.44 -12.96
CA GLN A 57 -4.65 10.11 -14.28
C GLN A 57 -3.59 8.99 -14.24
N ASP A 58 -2.87 8.86 -13.12
CA ASP A 58 -1.85 7.81 -12.92
C ASP A 58 -2.03 7.18 -11.54
N HIS A 59 -2.65 5.99 -11.50
CA HIS A 59 -2.70 5.12 -10.34
C HIS A 59 -1.78 3.93 -10.57
N ARG A 60 -0.71 3.82 -9.77
CA ARG A 60 0.23 2.70 -9.87
C ARG A 60 -0.11 1.62 -8.87
N VAL A 61 -0.15 0.38 -9.34
CA VAL A 61 -0.19 -0.81 -8.49
C VAL A 61 1.13 -1.54 -8.65
N VAL A 62 1.90 -1.66 -7.57
CA VAL A 62 3.23 -2.27 -7.56
C VAL A 62 3.16 -3.60 -6.82
N SER A 63 3.57 -4.67 -7.51
CA SER A 63 3.70 -5.98 -6.88
C SER A 63 4.93 -6.02 -5.97
N LEU A 64 4.74 -6.53 -4.76
CA LEU A 64 5.77 -6.77 -3.76
C LEU A 64 6.05 -8.26 -3.59
N ASN A 65 5.73 -9.09 -4.59
CA ASN A 65 5.99 -10.53 -4.56
C ASN A 65 7.47 -10.87 -4.35
N PHE A 66 8.39 -9.93 -4.62
CA PHE A 66 9.81 -10.11 -4.33
C PHE A 66 10.11 -10.24 -2.83
N LEU A 67 9.22 -9.76 -1.94
CA LEU A 67 9.37 -9.93 -0.49
C LEU A 67 9.32 -11.41 -0.06
N ASN A 68 8.72 -12.27 -0.88
CA ASN A 68 8.72 -13.72 -0.65
C ASN A 68 10.14 -14.30 -0.66
N GLN A 69 11.09 -13.65 -1.34
CA GLN A 69 12.51 -14.06 -1.35
C GLN A 69 13.23 -13.70 -0.03
N ILE A 70 12.73 -12.71 0.70
CA ILE A 70 13.27 -12.29 1.99
C ILE A 70 12.74 -13.23 3.10
N GLY A 71 11.49 -13.66 3.01
CA GLY A 71 10.85 -14.55 3.99
C GLY A 71 10.52 -13.85 5.32
N GLY A 72 10.20 -14.63 6.36
CA GLY A 72 9.98 -14.13 7.72
C GLY A 72 8.58 -13.58 8.03
N SER A 73 7.61 -13.77 7.13
CA SER A 73 6.20 -13.47 7.35
C SER A 73 5.29 -14.51 6.73
N ALA A 74 4.25 -14.92 7.45
CA ALA A 74 3.12 -15.71 6.95
C ALA A 74 2.33 -14.99 5.84
N LEU A 75 2.54 -13.68 5.67
CA LEU A 75 1.94 -12.96 4.55
C LEU A 75 2.70 -13.14 3.22
N THR A 76 3.99 -13.52 3.28
CA THR A 76 4.89 -13.65 2.13
C THR A 76 5.40 -15.08 1.92
N ASP A 77 5.32 -15.93 2.94
CA ASP A 77 5.70 -17.34 2.89
C ASP A 77 4.47 -18.23 2.89
N LEU A 78 4.23 -18.91 1.78
CA LEU A 78 3.09 -19.82 1.59
C LEU A 78 3.17 -21.09 2.45
N ASN A 79 4.31 -21.35 3.10
CA ASN A 79 4.52 -22.51 3.96
C ASN A 79 4.19 -22.25 5.43
N VAL A 80 3.79 -21.02 5.80
CA VAL A 80 3.44 -20.66 7.16
C VAL A 80 1.94 -20.45 7.26
N ASP A 81 1.26 -21.34 7.99
CA ASP A 81 -0.16 -21.19 8.27
C ASP A 81 -0.42 -19.91 9.10
N VAL A 82 -1.41 -19.14 8.69
CA VAL A 82 -1.87 -17.96 9.44
C VAL A 82 -2.78 -18.46 10.58
N PRO A 83 -2.38 -18.32 11.86
CA PRO A 83 -3.20 -18.78 12.98
C PRO A 83 -4.46 -17.92 13.10
N VAL A 84 -5.63 -18.57 13.13
CA VAL A 84 -6.95 -17.90 13.09
C VAL A 84 -7.43 -17.45 14.47
N ASN A 85 -6.79 -17.93 15.55
CA ASN A 85 -7.12 -17.64 16.94
C ASN A 85 -5.83 -17.58 17.78
N ARG A 86 -5.16 -16.43 17.86
CA ARG A 86 -4.10 -16.19 18.85
C ARG A 86 -4.63 -15.31 19.98
N ASP A 87 -4.35 -15.71 21.21
CA ASP A 87 -4.34 -14.79 22.35
C ASP A 87 -3.35 -13.67 22.06
N ILE A 88 -3.68 -12.43 22.44
CA ILE A 88 -2.78 -11.29 22.24
C ILE A 88 -1.64 -11.43 23.24
N ASP A 89 -0.53 -12.06 22.82
CA ASP A 89 0.74 -12.08 23.53
C ASP A 89 1.69 -11.00 23.00
N ASP A 90 2.77 -10.73 23.74
CA ASP A 90 3.79 -9.73 23.37
C ASP A 90 4.74 -10.21 22.24
N GLU A 91 4.46 -11.35 21.61
CA GLU A 91 5.26 -11.87 20.50
C GLU A 91 4.94 -11.16 19.18
N ILE A 92 5.97 -10.90 18.37
CA ILE A 92 5.79 -10.31 17.04
C ILE A 92 4.92 -11.25 16.20
N PRO A 93 3.76 -10.80 15.68
CA PRO A 93 2.86 -11.65 14.92
C PRO A 93 3.57 -12.28 13.74
N VAL A 94 3.30 -13.55 13.45
CA VAL A 94 3.83 -14.22 12.24
C VAL A 94 3.39 -13.54 10.95
N THR A 95 2.34 -12.72 10.98
CA THR A 95 1.88 -11.87 9.87
C THR A 95 2.66 -10.56 9.71
N TYR A 96 3.60 -10.26 10.61
CA TYR A 96 4.47 -9.10 10.49
C TYR A 96 5.41 -9.27 9.30
N VAL A 97 5.51 -8.25 8.44
CA VAL A 97 6.49 -8.19 7.35
C VAL A 97 7.61 -7.24 7.80
N PRO A 98 8.87 -7.71 7.90
CA PRO A 98 9.99 -6.88 8.33
C PRO A 98 10.12 -5.59 7.51
N ALA A 99 10.19 -4.45 8.21
CA ALA A 99 10.43 -3.13 7.63
C ALA A 99 9.45 -2.72 6.48
N ARG A 100 8.26 -3.33 6.43
CA ARG A 100 7.25 -3.12 5.38
C ARG A 100 6.98 -1.64 5.07
N ASN A 101 6.75 -0.83 6.09
CA ASN A 101 6.46 0.59 5.91
C ASN A 101 7.69 1.38 5.41
N LEU A 102 8.91 0.96 5.75
CA LEU A 102 10.11 1.56 5.19
C LEU A 102 10.20 1.27 3.69
N ILE A 103 9.97 0.03 3.29
CA ILE A 103 9.93 -0.38 1.87
C ILE A 103 8.87 0.41 1.10
N PHE A 104 7.68 0.57 1.68
CA PHE A 104 6.60 1.37 1.11
C PHE A 104 7.03 2.81 0.86
N LEU A 105 7.61 3.45 1.87
CA LEU A 105 8.05 4.84 1.78
C LEU A 105 9.19 4.97 0.78
N SER A 106 10.15 4.05 0.74
CA SER A 106 11.22 4.06 -0.27
C SER A 106 10.67 3.99 -1.70
N LEU A 107 9.70 3.12 -1.96
CA LEU A 107 9.06 3.03 -3.28
C LEU A 107 8.19 4.26 -3.61
N ALA A 108 7.48 4.81 -2.62
CA ALA A 108 6.70 6.03 -2.79
C ALA A 108 7.60 7.24 -3.08
N THR A 109 8.75 7.35 -2.41
CA THR A 109 9.76 8.39 -2.68
C THR A 109 10.33 8.24 -4.08
N ALA A 110 10.71 7.03 -4.50
CA ALA A 110 11.17 6.79 -5.87
C ALA A 110 10.11 7.18 -6.92
N PHE A 111 8.84 6.90 -6.65
CA PHE A 111 7.75 7.33 -7.53
C PHE A 111 7.58 8.86 -7.51
N ALA A 112 7.67 9.50 -6.35
CA ALA A 112 7.59 10.96 -6.21
C ALA A 112 8.66 11.66 -7.05
N GLU A 113 9.91 11.17 -7.03
CA GLU A 113 10.98 11.70 -7.88
C GLU A 113 10.65 11.60 -9.37
N VAL A 114 10.12 10.45 -9.82
CA VAL A 114 9.75 10.23 -11.23
C VAL A 114 8.65 11.19 -11.70
N VAL A 115 7.68 11.51 -10.84
CA VAL A 115 6.57 12.41 -11.20
C VAL A 115 6.85 13.87 -10.89
N GLY A 116 7.92 14.18 -10.16
CA GLY A 116 8.27 15.53 -9.71
C GLY A 116 7.33 16.05 -8.62
N ALA A 117 7.03 15.22 -7.63
CA ALA A 117 6.23 15.58 -6.45
C ALA A 117 7.08 16.11 -5.28
#